data_AF-X0ZX51-F1
#
_entry.id   AF-X0ZX51-F1
#
_cell.length_a   1.000
_cell.length_b   1.000
_cell.length_c   1.000
_cell.angle_alpha   90.00
_cell.angle_beta   90.00
_cell.angle_gamma   90.00
#
_symmetry.space_group_name_H-M   'P 1'
#
loop_
_entity.id
_entity.type
_entity.pdbx_description
1 polymer ?
#
loop_
_entity_poly.entity_id
_entity_poly.type
_entity_poly.pdbx_seq_one_letter_code
_entity_poly.pdbx_strand_id
1 'polypeptide(L)' 'HLAANLGTVETVVGPPRTTSHVEVTAEQRVAMGIPESLIRYSVGIEDVDDLIADLDAALSVL' A
#
# COMPACT_ATOMS: atom_id res chain seq x y z
N HIS A 1 10.29 -1.23 4.17
CA HIS A 1 10.66 -2.49 3.47
C HIS A 1 9.63 -3.63 3.59
N LEU A 2 8.65 -3.60 4.50
CA LEU A 2 7.69 -4.71 4.68
C LEU A 2 6.73 -4.97 3.50
N ALA A 3 6.58 -4.03 2.56
CA ALA A 3 5.64 -4.14 1.44
C ALA A 3 6.31 -3.98 0.07
N ALA A 4 7.46 -4.63 -0.16
CA ALA A 4 8.04 -4.67 -1.52
C ALA A 4 7.35 -5.72 -2.41
N ASN A 5 7.05 -6.88 -1.85
CA ASN A 5 6.35 -8.01 -2.49
C ASN A 5 4.85 -7.74 -2.71
N LEU A 6 4.27 -8.53 -3.61
CA LEU A 6 2.87 -8.46 -4.08
C LEU A 6 2.40 -9.89 -4.41
N GLY A 7 1.09 -10.12 -4.31
CA GLY A 7 0.45 -11.37 -4.77
C GLY A 7 0.75 -12.61 -3.93
N THR A 8 1.13 -12.42 -2.67
CA THR A 8 1.21 -13.50 -1.68
C THR A 8 -0.17 -13.79 -1.08
N VAL A 9 -0.27 -14.84 -0.25
CA VAL A 9 -1.55 -15.23 0.36
C VAL A 9 -1.98 -14.23 1.43
N GLU A 10 -1.03 -13.56 2.07
CA GLU A 10 -1.25 -12.51 3.04
C GLU A 10 -1.42 -11.13 2.38
N THR A 11 -2.30 -10.32 2.96
CA THR A 11 -2.47 -8.92 2.60
C THR A 11 -1.25 -8.09 3.02
N VAL A 12 -0.78 -7.25 2.10
CA VAL A 12 0.39 -6.41 2.31
C VAL A 12 0.10 -4.98 1.85
N VAL A 13 0.26 -4.02 2.77
CA VAL A 13 -0.03 -2.60 2.54
C VAL A 13 1.16 -1.71 2.89
N GLY A 14 1.37 -0.65 2.10
CA GLY A 14 2.34 0.38 2.45
C GLY A 14 2.53 1.45 1.37
N PRO A 15 3.18 2.57 1.72
CA PRO A 15 3.43 3.63 0.77
C PRO A 15 4.57 3.24 -0.18
N PRO A 16 4.45 3.46 -1.50
CA PRO A 16 5.50 3.13 -2.47
C PRO A 16 6.86 3.76 -2.17
N ARG A 17 6.86 5.00 -1.65
CA ARG A 17 8.06 5.80 -1.35
C ARG A 17 9.04 5.15 -0.36
N THR A 18 8.57 4.27 0.53
CA THR A 18 9.42 3.55 1.52
C THR A 18 9.50 2.05 1.25
N THR A 19 8.96 1.61 0.10
CA THR A 19 8.82 0.21 -0.26
C THR A 19 9.27 -0.02 -1.70
N SER A 20 8.35 -0.27 -2.63
CA SER A 20 8.63 -0.61 -4.03
C SER A 20 9.38 0.48 -4.83
N HIS A 21 9.29 1.74 -4.42
CA HIS A 21 9.88 2.89 -5.11
C HIS A 21 10.86 3.65 -4.20
N VAL A 22 11.52 2.94 -3.28
CA VAL A 22 12.48 3.53 -2.33
C VAL A 22 13.72 4.12 -3.02
N GLU A 23 14.11 3.56 -4.18
CA GLU A 23 15.29 4.01 -4.95
C GLU A 23 14.97 5.17 -5.91
N VAL A 24 13.69 5.55 -6.04
CA VAL A 24 13.24 6.64 -6.92
C VAL A 24 13.21 7.93 -6.12
N THR A 25 13.75 9.04 -6.64
CA THR A 25 13.72 10.33 -5.91
C THR A 25 12.29 10.86 -5.78
N ALA A 26 12.07 11.83 -4.90
CA ALA A 26 10.75 12.44 -4.74
C ALA A 26 10.26 13.09 -6.05
N GLU A 27 11.13 13.79 -6.77
CA GLU A 27 10.82 14.46 -8.04
C GLU A 27 10.46 13.45 -9.13
N GLN A 28 11.20 12.34 -9.21
CA GLN A 28 10.92 11.26 -10.15
C GLN A 28 9.60 10.57 -9.83
N ARG A 29 9.29 10.30 -8.55
CA ARG A 29 8.00 9.74 -8.14
C ARG A 29 6.84 10.65 -8.53
N VAL A 30 6.96 11.96 -8.29
CA VAL A 30 5.96 12.95 -8.72
C VAL A 30 5.77 12.90 -10.24
N ALA A 31 6.85 12.86 -11.02
CA ALA A 31 6.79 12.76 -12.48
C ALA A 31 6.13 11.46 -12.98
N MET A 32 6.21 10.38 -12.21
CA MET A 32 5.55 9.09 -12.48
C MET A 32 4.09 9.05 -12.02
N GLY A 33 3.56 10.12 -11.41
CA GLY A 33 2.20 10.14 -10.86
C GLY A 33 2.07 9.37 -9.54
N ILE A 34 3.15 9.26 -8.76
CA ILE A 34 3.19 8.62 -7.45
C ILE A 34 3.23 9.73 -6.37
N PRO A 35 2.06 10.22 -5.91
CA PRO A 35 2.03 11.22 -4.85
C PRO A 35 2.46 10.62 -3.50
N GLU A 36 2.93 11.48 -2.59
CA GLU A 36 3.37 11.06 -1.25
C GLU A 36 2.24 10.46 -0.39
N SER A 37 0.99 10.73 -0.74
CA SER A 37 -0.22 10.17 -0.13
C SER A 37 -0.63 8.80 -0.69
N LEU A 38 0.05 8.28 -1.73
CA LEU A 38 -0.33 7.01 -2.34
C LEU A 38 -0.03 5.85 -1.39
N ILE A 39 -1.07 5.05 -1.13
CA ILE A 39 -0.96 3.77 -0.43
C ILE A 39 -1.19 2.65 -1.45
N ARG A 40 -0.29 1.66 -1.45
CA ARG A 40 -0.44 0.44 -2.26
C ARG A 40 -0.96 -0.68 -1.36
N TYR A 41 -2.07 -1.29 -1.76
CA TYR A 41 -2.71 -2.40 -1.04
C TYR A 41 -2.72 -3.64 -1.94
N SER A 42 -1.94 -4.66 -1.57
CA SER A 42 -1.96 -5.97 -2.22
C SER A 42 -2.90 -6.86 -1.43
N VAL A 43 -4.11 -7.05 -1.93
CA VAL A 43 -5.12 -7.91 -1.32
C VAL A 43 -4.64 -9.36 -1.34
N GLY A 44 -4.67 -10.04 -0.20
CA GLY A 44 -4.40 -11.46 -0.03
C GLY A 44 -5.65 -12.31 -0.30
N ILE A 45 -5.74 -13.45 0.38
CA ILE A 45 -6.87 -14.40 0.27
C ILE A 45 -7.63 -14.58 1.59
N GLU A 46 -7.55 -13.60 2.49
CA GLU A 46 -8.34 -13.56 3.72
C GLU A 46 -9.85 -13.45 3.43
N ASP A 47 -10.66 -13.59 4.48
CA ASP A 47 -12.10 -13.35 4.37
C ASP A 47 -12.36 -11.91 3.92
N VAL A 48 -13.28 -11.75 2.95
CA VAL A 48 -13.58 -10.45 2.36
C VAL A 48 -14.18 -9.48 3.38
N ASP A 49 -14.97 -9.98 4.33
CA ASP A 49 -15.61 -9.15 5.35
C ASP A 49 -14.57 -8.64 6.36
N ASP A 50 -13.57 -9.45 6.68
CA ASP A 50 -12.44 -9.04 7.54
C ASP A 50 -11.60 -7.94 6.86
N LEU A 51 -11.33 -8.07 5.56
CA LEU A 51 -10.57 -7.08 4.78
C LEU A 51 -11.32 -5.74 4.67
N ILE A 52 -12.64 -5.78 4.44
CA ILE A 52 -13.47 -4.57 4.40
C ILE A 52 -13.52 -3.92 5.78
N ALA A 53 -13.72 -4.71 6.85
CA ALA A 53 -13.78 -4.20 8.21
C ALA A 53 -12.46 -3.54 8.64
N ASP A 54 -11.30 -4.09 8.25
CA ASP A 54 -9.99 -3.50 8.52
C ASP A 54 -9.82 -2.15 7.81
N LEU A 55 -10.21 -2.06 6.54
CA LEU A 55 -10.18 -0.81 5.78
C LEU A 55 -11.15 0.24 6.36
N ASP A 56 -12.38 -0.15 6.71
CA ASP A 56 -13.37 0.75 7.31
C ASP A 56 -12.87 1.30 8.66
N ALA A 57 -12.32 0.43 9.51
CA ALA A 57 -11.73 0.84 10.78
C ALA A 57 -10.57 1.84 10.56
N ALA A 58 -9.66 1.54 9.65
CA ALA A 58 -8.52 2.40 9.34
C ALA A 58 -8.93 3.76 8.75
N LEU A 59 -9.94 3.79 7.89
CA LEU A 59 -10.42 5.03 7.26
C LEU A 59 -11.29 5.88 8.20
N SER A 60 -11.96 5.25 9.18
CA SER A 60 -12.82 5.97 10.14
C SER A 60 -12.07 6.90 11.11
N VAL A 61 -10.75 6.73 11.24
CA VAL A 61 -9.89 7.49 12.16
C VAL A 61 -9.02 8.55 11.45
N LEU A 62 -9.22 8.75 10.15
CA LEU A 62 -8.58 9.79 9.35
C LEU A 62 -9.30 11.13 9.46
#